data_AF-A0A060C1L7-F1
#
_entry.id   AF-A0A060C1L7-F1
#
_cell.length_a   1.000
_cell.length_b   1.000
_cell.length_c   1.000
_cell.angle_alpha   90.00
_cell.angle_beta   90.00
_cell.angle_gamma   90.00
#
_symmetry.space_group_name_H-M   'P 1'
#
loop_
_entity.id
_entity.type
_entity.pdbx_description
1 polymer ?
#
loop_
_entity_poly.entity_id
_entity_poly.type
_entity_poly.pdbx_seq_one_letter_code
_entity_poly.pdbx_strand_id
1 'polypeptide(L)' 'MSSITLHQVYLPPYKAAIEEGAATVMSSFNEVDGVPATGNEYLLDKVLRKDWGFDGLVVSDWMSIG' A
#
# COMPACT_ATOMS: atom_id res chain seq x y z
N MET A 1 -4.33 11.69 8.05
CA MET A 1 -3.19 12.47 7.49
C MET A 1 -3.73 13.21 6.26
N SER A 2 -3.10 14.27 5.73
CA SER A 2 -3.60 14.82 4.46
C SER A 2 -3.23 13.90 3.28
N SER A 3 -4.10 13.84 2.26
CA SER A 3 -3.80 13.08 1.03
C SER A 3 -2.51 13.55 0.35
N ILE A 4 -2.22 14.87 0.38
CA ILE A 4 -0.98 15.43 -0.19
C ILE A 4 0.24 14.86 0.54
N THR A 5 0.21 14.85 1.87
CA THR A 5 1.32 14.33 2.67
C THR A 5 1.53 12.84 2.41
N LEU A 6 0.45 12.05 2.32
CA LEU A 6 0.53 10.63 1.98
C LEU A 6 1.30 10.42 0.67
N HIS A 7 0.89 11.10 -0.41
CA HIS A 7 1.43 10.89 -1.74
C HIS A 7 2.82 11.48 -1.96
N GLN A 8 3.12 12.62 -1.34
CA GLN A 8 4.38 13.33 -1.58
C GLN A 8 5.49 12.93 -0.62
N VAL A 9 5.15 12.41 0.56
CA VAL A 9 6.14 12.13 1.62
C VAL A 9 6.28 10.64 1.87
N TYR A 10 5.17 9.91 2.00
CA TYR A 10 5.21 8.53 2.47
C TYR A 10 5.23 7.49 1.35
N LEU A 11 4.42 7.68 0.31
CA LEU A 11 4.30 6.73 -0.80
C LEU A 11 5.51 6.64 -1.78
N PRO A 12 6.34 7.68 -2.01
CA PRO A 12 7.40 7.63 -3.01
C PRO A 12 8.38 6.44 -2.93
N PRO A 13 8.93 6.05 -1.75
CA PRO A 13 9.87 4.93 -1.69
C PRO A 13 9.23 3.59 -2.08
N TYR A 14 7.94 3.38 -1.76
CA TYR A 14 7.23 2.15 -2.13
C TYR A 14 6.99 2.09 -3.64
N LYS A 15 6.59 3.22 -4.25
CA LYS A 15 6.42 3.32 -5.71
C LYS A 15 7.74 3.03 -6.44
N ALA A 16 8.84 3.62 -5.97
CA ALA A 16 10.16 3.38 -6.54
C ALA A 16 10.57 1.90 -6.46
N ALA A 17 10.35 1.24 -5.32
CA ALA A 17 10.64 -0.19 -5.17
C ALA A 17 9.82 -1.06 -6.14
N ILE A 18 8.55 -0.70 -6.37
CA ILE A 18 7.67 -1.40 -7.31
C ILE A 18 8.13 -1.18 -8.76
N GLU A 19 8.49 0.05 -9.12
CA GLU A 19 9.01 0.39 -10.46
C GLU A 19 10.34 -0.32 -10.76
N GLU A 20 11.16 -0.59 -9.74
CA GLU A 20 12.39 -1.40 -9.83
C GLU A 20 12.14 -2.92 -9.78
N GLY A 21 10.88 -3.37 -9.77
CA GLY A 21 10.53 -4.79 -9.90
C GLY A 21 10.43 -5.57 -8.60
N ALA A 22 10.11 -4.93 -7.47
CA ALA A 22 9.76 -5.65 -6.25
C ALA A 22 8.63 -6.67 -6.52
N ALA A 23 8.83 -7.92 -6.12
CA ALA A 23 7.86 -9.00 -6.41
C ALA A 23 6.68 -9.06 -5.43
N THR A 24 6.86 -8.52 -4.22
CA THR A 24 5.90 -8.63 -3.13
C THR A 24 5.78 -7.33 -2.35
N VAL A 25 4.58 -7.03 -1.86
CA VAL A 25 4.29 -5.93 -0.93
C VAL A 25 3.64 -6.50 0.33
N MET A 26 3.97 -5.95 1.49
CA MET A 26 3.33 -6.31 2.76
C MET A 26 2.37 -5.18 3.20
N SER A 27 1.14 -5.52 3.57
CA SER A 27 0.23 -4.53 4.18
C SER A 27 0.71 -4.19 5.60
N SER A 28 0.41 -3.00 6.10
CA SER A 28 0.83 -2.58 7.44
C SER A 28 -0.28 -2.76 8.49
N PHE A 29 0.11 -2.72 9.76
CA PHE A 29 -0.82 -2.79 10.90
C PHE A 29 -1.69 -1.55 11.08
N ASN A 30 -1.19 -0.39 10.69
CA ASN A 30 -1.85 0.87 11.01
C ASN A 30 -3.08 1.09 10.13
N GLU A 31 -3.96 1.96 10.62
CA GLU A 31 -5.02 2.54 9.81
C GLU A 31 -4.47 3.68 8.96
N VAL A 32 -5.05 3.85 7.78
CA VAL A 32 -4.88 5.03 6.94
C VAL A 32 -6.26 5.62 6.72
N ASP A 33 -6.44 6.84 7.23
CA ASP A 33 -7.72 7.55 7.26
C ASP A 33 -8.87 6.73 7.87
N GLY A 34 -8.57 6.04 8.98
CA GLY A 34 -9.55 5.27 9.78
C GLY A 34 -9.87 3.87 9.24
N VAL A 35 -9.19 3.43 8.17
CA VAL A 35 -9.37 2.10 7.59
C VAL A 35 -8.06 1.31 7.73
N PRO A 36 -8.08 0.10 8.33
CA PRO A 36 -6.89 -0.75 8.43
C PRO A 36 -6.24 -0.96 7.06
N ALA A 37 -4.92 -0.76 6.94
CA ALA A 37 -4.24 -0.81 5.64
C ALA A 37 -4.41 -2.17 4.94
N THR A 38 -4.47 -3.26 5.70
CA THR A 38 -4.74 -4.63 5.20
C THR A 38 -6.09 -4.78 4.49
N GLY A 39 -7.09 -3.96 4.83
CA GLY A 39 -8.42 -3.96 4.20
C GLY A 39 -8.73 -2.68 3.42
N ASN A 40 -7.73 -1.83 3.17
CA ASN A 40 -7.95 -0.50 2.59
C ASN A 40 -7.96 -0.59 1.04
N GLU A 41 -9.16 -0.61 0.45
CA GLU A 41 -9.36 -0.69 -1.00
C GLU A 41 -8.69 0.48 -1.75
N TYR A 42 -8.68 1.68 -1.17
CA TYR A 42 -8.01 2.82 -1.79
C TYR A 42 -6.50 2.57 -1.93
N LEU A 43 -5.84 2.05 -0.89
CA LEU A 43 -4.40 1.76 -0.95
C LEU A 43 -4.11 0.54 -1.83
N LEU A 44 -4.79 -0.57 -1.60
CA LEU A 44 -4.43 -1.87 -2.19
C LEU A 44 -4.92 -2.04 -3.62
N ASP A 45 -6.08 -1.49 -3.97
CA ASP A 45 -6.65 -1.61 -5.32
C ASP A 45 -6.44 -0.34 -6.13
N LYS A 46 -6.89 0.82 -5.63
CA LYS A 46 -6.80 2.07 -6.40
C LYS A 46 -5.34 2.51 -6.61
N VAL A 47 -4.58 2.71 -5.53
CA VAL A 47 -3.20 3.20 -5.64
C VAL A 47 -2.26 2.10 -6.15
N LEU A 48 -2.18 0.97 -5.44
CA LEU A 48 -1.18 -0.05 -5.71
C LEU A 48 -1.43 -0.80 -7.04
N ARG A 49 -2.64 -1.35 -7.25
CA ARG A 49 -2.94 -2.16 -8.44
C ARG A 49 -3.25 -1.29 -9.66
N LYS A 50 -4.17 -0.34 -9.55
CA LYS A 50 -4.67 0.43 -10.70
C LYS A 50 -3.74 1.58 -11.09
N ASP A 51 -3.30 2.39 -10.14
CA ASP A 51 -2.50 3.59 -10.46
C ASP A 51 -1.01 3.26 -10.65
N TRP A 52 -0.46 2.30 -9.91
CA TRP A 52 0.95 1.89 -10.04
C TRP A 52 1.16 0.61 -10.87
N GLY A 53 0.11 -0.12 -11.20
CA GLY A 53 0.21 -1.31 -12.05
C GLY A 53 0.85 -2.51 -11.37
N PHE A 54 0.90 -2.58 -10.03
CA PHE A 54 1.51 -3.70 -9.32
C PHE A 54 0.66 -4.98 -9.47
N ASP A 55 1.24 -6.01 -10.10
CA ASP A 55 0.61 -7.31 -10.34
C ASP A 55 1.13 -8.44 -9.41
N GLY A 56 2.12 -8.13 -8.57
CA GLY A 56 2.71 -9.08 -7.63
C GLY A 56 1.82 -9.46 -6.44
N LEU A 57 2.41 -10.23 -5.52
CA LEU A 57 1.72 -10.74 -4.34
C LEU A 57 1.67 -9.69 -3.23
N VAL A 58 0.49 -9.49 -2.64
CA VAL A 58 0.33 -8.74 -1.40
C VAL A 58 0.20 -9.73 -0.24
N VAL A 59 1.06 -9.58 0.75
CA VAL A 59 1.09 -10.41 1.97
C VAL A 59 0.57 -9.58 3.14
N SER A 60 -0.28 -10.15 3.99
CA SER A 60 -0.68 -9.47 5.23
C SER A 60 0.46 -9.48 6.24
N ASP A 61 0.61 -8.40 7.02
CA ASP A 61 1.46 -8.48 8.23
C ASP A 61 0.91 -9.51 9.24
N TRP A 62 1.73 -9.88 10.21
CA TRP A 62 1.45 -10.92 11.20
C TRP A 62 0.10 -10.74 11.91
N MET A 63 -0.83 -11.68 11.74
CA MET A 63 -2.18 -11.61 12.34
C MET A 63 -2.98 -10.33 12.01
N SER A 64 -2.70 -9.68 10.87
CA SER A 64 -3.49 -8.52 10.42
C SER A 64 -4.91 -8.87 9.93
N ILE A 65 -5.23 -10.17 9.83
CA ILE A 65 -6.55 -10.69 9.44
C ILE A 65 -7.01 -11.63 10.56
N GLY A 66 -8.18 -11.36 11.14
CA GLY A 66 -8.78 -12.12 12.24
C GLY A 66 -10.28 -11.84 12.38
#